data_AF-A0AAE5W741-F1
#
_entry.id   AF-A0AAE5W741-F1
#
_cell.length_a   1.000
_cell.length_b   1.000
_cell.length_c   1.000
_cell.angle_alpha   90.00
_cell.angle_beta   90.00
_cell.angle_gamma   90.00
#
_symmetry.space_group_name_H-M   'P 1'
#
loop_
_entity.id
_entity.type
_entity.pdbx_description
1 polymer ?
#
loop_
_entity_poly.entity_id
_entity_poly.type
_entity_poly.pdbx_seq_one_letter_code
_entity_poly.pdbx_strand_id
1 'polypeptide(L)'
;MSKNYAQLENKVLSLFIENEKIKYKGEEFLILSSGKPRSRKGGEPKTDCYIKLQNTYNKEILEYKISCKLKSSNEFQENKIKAERAKEILGPDWENIISSTSQTIDHIFKNLPLNNPNGLKRNKNGHIVLGWKLEIATKPRTLSSKLKLSEEKIKDYIYKGLNQEEEKRDSFINKVKIINSGIANYILITEINDINKAEDVLDKAILIDDYKIEPHYLIFTANTYNIQKNKTDGNRPLAVRIEWELVNNELYPNIKYDSPLTEPSKSKNMKKLLDDIFKEHPNIKEQYT
;
A
#
# COMPACT_ATOMS: atom_id res chain seq x y z
N MET A 1 -7.85 -10.15 3.68
CA MET A 1 -7.96 -8.96 2.80
C MET A 1 -7.33 -9.20 1.43
N SER A 2 -6.06 -9.58 1.29
CA SER A 2 -5.45 -9.83 -0.04
C SER A 2 -6.18 -10.87 -0.90
N LYS A 3 -6.74 -11.91 -0.29
CA LYS A 3 -7.54 -12.92 -1.00
C LYS A 3 -8.76 -12.33 -1.73
N ASN A 4 -9.43 -11.34 -1.15
CA ASN A 4 -10.65 -10.78 -1.72
C ASN A 4 -10.33 -9.82 -2.89
N TYR A 5 -9.23 -9.06 -2.81
CA TYR A 5 -8.78 -8.23 -3.94
C TYR A 5 -8.40 -9.11 -5.14
N ALA A 6 -7.59 -10.15 -4.92
CA ALA A 6 -7.24 -11.10 -5.96
C ALA A 6 -8.48 -11.81 -6.56
N GLN A 7 -9.50 -12.11 -5.74
CA GLN A 7 -10.77 -12.65 -6.23
C GLN A 7 -11.54 -11.65 -7.09
N LEU A 8 -11.58 -10.36 -6.72
CA LEU A 8 -12.21 -9.32 -7.53
C LEU A 8 -11.51 -9.17 -8.88
N GLU A 9 -10.18 -9.09 -8.89
CA GLU A 9 -9.38 -9.01 -10.12
C GLU A 9 -9.64 -10.22 -11.03
N ASN A 10 -9.58 -11.43 -10.48
CA ASN A 10 -9.85 -12.66 -11.23
C ASN A 10 -11.29 -12.68 -11.76
N LYS A 11 -12.26 -12.21 -10.97
CA LYS A 11 -13.66 -12.12 -11.41
C LYS A 11 -13.78 -11.15 -12.58
N VAL A 12 -13.19 -9.95 -12.50
CA VAL A 12 -13.17 -8.99 -13.62
C VAL A 12 -12.57 -9.63 -14.86
N LEU A 13 -11.34 -10.16 -14.78
CA LEU A 13 -10.66 -10.73 -15.95
C LEU A 13 -11.39 -11.94 -16.56
N SER A 14 -12.08 -12.74 -15.73
CA SER A 14 -12.85 -13.90 -16.22
C SER A 14 -14.03 -13.52 -17.14
N LEU A 15 -14.46 -12.26 -17.14
CA LEU A 15 -15.54 -11.75 -17.98
C LEU A 15 -15.05 -11.21 -19.33
N PHE A 16 -13.73 -11.15 -19.54
CA PHE A 16 -13.11 -10.64 -20.76
C PHE A 16 -12.18 -11.71 -21.34
N ILE A 17 -12.76 -12.76 -21.92
CA ILE A 17 -12.00 -13.84 -22.55
C ILE A 17 -11.55 -13.38 -23.95
N GLU A 18 -10.24 -13.46 -24.23
CA GLU A 18 -9.68 -13.03 -25.50
C GLU A 18 -10.31 -13.78 -26.70
N ASN A 19 -10.56 -13.06 -27.79
CA ASN A 19 -11.27 -13.49 -29.00
C ASN A 19 -12.79 -13.71 -28.89
N GLU A 20 -13.37 -13.52 -27.69
CA GLU A 20 -14.83 -13.48 -27.55
C GLU A 20 -15.38 -12.09 -27.87
N LYS A 21 -16.70 -12.03 -28.09
CA LYS A 21 -17.44 -10.80 -28.35
C LYS A 21 -18.36 -10.45 -27.19
N ILE A 22 -18.46 -9.17 -26.89
CA ILE A 22 -19.39 -8.64 -25.89
C ILE A 22 -20.25 -7.54 -26.51
N LYS A 23 -21.42 -7.30 -25.93
CA LYS A 23 -22.28 -6.17 -26.28
C LYS A 23 -22.22 -5.11 -25.19
N TYR A 24 -21.88 -3.89 -25.57
CA TYR A 24 -21.80 -2.77 -24.63
C TYR A 24 -22.35 -1.51 -25.29
N LYS A 25 -23.25 -0.81 -24.58
CA LYS A 25 -23.94 0.40 -25.08
C LYS A 25 -24.57 0.25 -26.48
N GLY A 26 -25.08 -0.94 -26.79
CA GLY A 26 -25.73 -1.24 -28.07
C GLY A 26 -24.77 -1.61 -29.21
N GLU A 27 -23.45 -1.57 -28.98
CA GLU A 27 -22.43 -1.95 -29.95
C GLU A 27 -21.78 -3.28 -29.60
N GLU A 28 -21.16 -3.93 -30.59
CA GLU A 28 -20.44 -5.20 -30.42
C GLU A 28 -18.93 -4.96 -30.44
N PHE A 29 -18.23 -5.55 -29.47
CA PHE A 29 -16.79 -5.43 -29.33
C PHE A 29 -16.13 -6.81 -29.28
N LEU A 30 -15.01 -6.96 -30.00
CA LEU A 30 -14.08 -8.07 -29.88
C LEU A 30 -13.10 -7.80 -28.74
N ILE A 31 -12.90 -8.78 -27.86
CA ILE A 31 -11.88 -8.70 -26.80
C ILE A 31 -10.52 -9.05 -27.41
N LEU A 32 -9.65 -8.05 -27.60
CA LEU A 32 -8.33 -8.23 -28.19
C LEU A 32 -7.30 -8.75 -27.19
N SER A 33 -7.36 -8.24 -25.95
CA SER A 33 -6.46 -8.70 -24.90
C SER A 33 -7.06 -8.43 -23.52
N SER A 34 -6.81 -9.34 -22.58
CA SER A 34 -7.22 -9.23 -21.19
C SER A 34 -6.21 -9.93 -20.29
N GLY A 35 -5.79 -9.29 -19.20
CA GLY A 35 -4.91 -9.92 -18.24
C GLY A 35 -4.47 -9.02 -17.10
N LYS A 36 -3.81 -9.63 -16.11
CA LYS A 36 -3.21 -8.89 -14.99
C LYS A 36 -1.82 -8.36 -15.39
N PRO A 37 -1.57 -7.04 -15.30
CA PRO A 37 -0.24 -6.46 -15.49
C PRO A 37 0.79 -6.95 -14.50
N ARG A 38 1.99 -7.27 -15.03
CA ARG A 38 3.14 -7.73 -14.25
C ARG A 38 4.41 -6.99 -14.66
N SER A 39 5.17 -6.53 -13.68
CA SER A 39 6.57 -6.13 -13.84
C SER A 39 7.47 -7.37 -13.74
N ARG A 40 8.61 -7.44 -14.46
CA ARG A 40 9.59 -8.55 -14.30
C ARG A 40 10.45 -8.36 -13.07
N LYS A 41 10.74 -7.09 -12.73
CA LYS A 41 11.47 -6.69 -11.54
C LYS A 41 10.69 -5.58 -10.84
N GLY A 42 10.68 -5.63 -9.51
CA GLY A 42 9.99 -4.63 -8.71
C GLY A 42 8.56 -5.03 -8.33
N GLY A 43 7.93 -4.17 -7.53
CA GLY A 43 6.58 -4.41 -7.00
C GLY A 43 5.47 -4.35 -8.05
N GLU A 44 4.23 -4.45 -7.60
CA GLU A 44 3.05 -4.47 -8.48
C GLU A 44 2.81 -3.10 -9.16
N PRO A 45 2.41 -3.08 -10.45
CA PRO A 45 1.89 -1.90 -11.15
C PRO A 45 0.61 -1.33 -10.51
N LYS A 46 0.17 -0.13 -10.91
CA LYS A 46 -1.13 0.42 -10.46
C LYS A 46 -2.33 -0.19 -11.14
N THR A 47 -2.17 -0.59 -12.39
CA THR A 47 -3.21 -1.32 -13.11
C THR A 47 -3.32 -2.74 -12.57
N ASP A 48 -4.50 -3.11 -12.08
CA ASP A 48 -4.81 -4.44 -11.56
C ASP A 48 -5.40 -5.35 -12.66
N CYS A 49 -6.17 -4.77 -13.59
CA CYS A 49 -6.75 -5.44 -14.75
C CYS A 49 -6.57 -4.60 -16.01
N TYR A 50 -6.00 -5.20 -17.05
CA TYR A 50 -5.89 -4.61 -18.37
C TYR A 50 -6.89 -5.28 -19.31
N ILE A 51 -7.70 -4.49 -20.02
CA ILE A 51 -8.70 -4.95 -20.99
C ILE A 51 -8.59 -4.07 -22.24
N LYS A 52 -8.48 -4.71 -23.41
CA LYS A 52 -8.45 -4.04 -24.71
C LYS A 52 -9.56 -4.58 -25.60
N LEU A 53 -10.45 -3.70 -26.04
CA LEU A 53 -11.60 -4.01 -26.87
C LEU A 53 -11.47 -3.34 -28.23
N GLN A 54 -12.05 -3.96 -29.26
CA GLN A 54 -12.20 -3.35 -30.59
C GLN A 54 -13.66 -3.41 -31.02
N ASN A 55 -14.24 -2.27 -31.37
CA ASN A 55 -15.58 -2.24 -31.97
C ASN A 55 -15.55 -3.00 -33.31
N THR A 56 -16.48 -3.93 -33.51
CA THR A 56 -16.44 -4.84 -34.66
C THR A 56 -16.79 -4.15 -35.98
N TYR A 57 -17.51 -3.02 -35.93
CA TYR A 57 -17.95 -2.22 -37.06
C TYR A 57 -16.93 -1.15 -37.45
N ASN A 58 -16.68 -0.16 -36.58
CA ASN A 58 -15.84 1.01 -36.89
C ASN A 58 -14.34 0.82 -36.58
N LYS A 59 -13.97 -0.32 -35.97
CA LYS A 59 -12.59 -0.69 -35.57
C LYS A 59 -11.95 0.18 -34.49
N GLU A 60 -12.73 1.03 -33.82
CA GLU A 60 -12.28 1.81 -32.66
C GLU A 60 -11.72 0.91 -31.56
N ILE A 61 -10.64 1.35 -30.91
CA ILE A 61 -9.98 0.64 -29.82
C ILE A 61 -10.31 1.32 -28.49
N LEU A 62 -10.82 0.55 -27.54
CA LEU A 62 -11.00 0.98 -26.16
C LEU A 62 -10.00 0.25 -25.27
N GLU A 63 -9.24 1.00 -24.47
CA GLU A 63 -8.24 0.47 -23.54
C GLU A 63 -8.60 0.85 -22.10
N TYR A 64 -8.91 -0.16 -21.29
CA TYR A 64 -9.23 -0.03 -19.87
C TYR A 64 -8.07 -0.57 -19.04
N LYS A 65 -7.44 0.33 -18.28
CA LYS A 65 -6.38 0.04 -17.32
C LYS A 65 -6.94 0.33 -15.94
N ILE A 66 -7.53 -0.70 -15.35
CA ILE A 66 -8.39 -0.59 -14.19
C ILE A 66 -7.57 -0.85 -12.92
N SER A 67 -7.63 0.06 -11.95
CA SER A 67 -7.30 -0.24 -10.55
C SER A 67 -8.56 -0.69 -9.81
N CYS A 68 -8.52 -1.87 -9.21
CA CYS A 68 -9.65 -2.53 -8.58
C CYS A 68 -9.65 -2.30 -7.07
N LYS A 69 -10.78 -1.82 -6.53
CA LYS A 69 -10.97 -1.57 -5.10
C LYS A 69 -12.26 -2.20 -4.60
N LEU A 70 -12.19 -2.89 -3.47
CA LEU A 70 -13.37 -3.39 -2.76
C LEU A 70 -14.06 -2.25 -2.02
N LYS A 71 -15.35 -2.03 -2.30
CA LYS A 71 -16.15 -0.96 -1.67
C LYS A 71 -16.09 -1.00 -0.13
N SER A 72 -16.13 -2.20 0.45
CA SER A 72 -16.12 -2.46 1.89
C SER A 72 -14.78 -2.21 2.58
N SER A 73 -13.65 -2.22 1.85
CA SER A 73 -12.31 -2.14 2.46
C SER A 73 -11.35 -1.16 1.77
N ASN A 74 -11.84 -0.33 0.84
CA ASN A 74 -11.07 0.71 0.16
C ASN A 74 -10.76 1.91 1.07
N GLU A 75 -9.80 1.74 1.97
CA GLU A 75 -9.27 2.83 2.80
C GLU A 75 -7.84 3.20 2.37
N PHE A 76 -6.96 2.21 2.28
CA PHE A 76 -5.54 2.42 1.97
C PHE A 76 -5.31 2.57 0.47
N GLN A 77 -4.60 3.64 0.10
CA GLN A 77 -4.18 3.89 -1.28
C GLN A 77 -2.71 3.52 -1.51
N GLU A 78 -1.89 3.57 -0.45
CA GLU A 78 -0.53 3.04 -0.43
C GLU A 78 -0.28 2.29 0.88
N ASN A 79 0.33 1.12 0.80
CA ASN A 79 0.60 0.27 1.95
C ASN A 79 2.09 -0.10 2.01
N LYS A 80 2.71 0.01 3.19
CA LYS A 80 4.12 -0.31 3.43
C LYS A 80 5.06 0.40 2.45
N ILE A 81 4.95 1.73 2.41
CA ILE A 81 5.77 2.58 1.53
C ILE A 81 7.26 2.36 1.83
N LYS A 82 8.06 2.23 0.77
CA LYS A 82 9.53 2.19 0.82
C LYS A 82 10.11 3.54 0.38
N ALA A 83 11.40 3.76 0.63
CA ALA A 83 12.10 4.99 0.26
C ALA A 83 11.91 5.37 -1.22
N GLU A 84 12.01 4.40 -2.14
CA GLU A 84 11.86 4.65 -3.58
C GLU A 84 10.45 5.16 -3.89
N ARG A 85 9.43 4.51 -3.33
CA ARG A 85 8.03 4.91 -3.52
C ARG A 85 7.70 6.23 -2.82
N ALA A 86 8.31 6.51 -1.67
CA ALA A 86 8.17 7.78 -0.98
C ALA A 86 8.73 8.92 -1.85
N LYS A 87 9.91 8.72 -2.45
CA LYS A 87 10.51 9.67 -3.40
C LYS A 87 9.65 9.88 -4.64
N GLU A 88 9.09 8.83 -5.22
CA GLU A 88 8.15 8.93 -6.35
C GLU A 88 6.97 9.85 -5.97
N ILE A 89 6.36 9.67 -4.80
CA ILE A 89 5.14 10.38 -4.39
C ILE A 89 5.41 11.81 -3.89
N LEU A 90 6.39 11.98 -3.01
CA LEU A 90 6.65 13.22 -2.27
C LEU A 90 7.75 14.07 -2.93
N GLY A 91 8.45 13.54 -3.94
CA GLY A 91 9.54 14.22 -4.62
C GLY A 91 10.90 14.04 -3.93
N PRO A 92 11.94 14.78 -4.37
CA PRO A 92 13.30 14.61 -3.86
C PRO A 92 13.46 14.92 -2.36
N ASP A 93 12.60 15.77 -1.80
CA ASP A 93 12.62 16.18 -0.39
C ASP A 93 11.80 15.25 0.54
N TRP A 94 11.48 14.05 0.06
CA TRP A 94 10.60 13.10 0.76
C TRP A 94 11.05 12.77 2.20
N GLU A 95 12.37 12.69 2.46
CA GLU A 95 12.90 12.42 3.80
C GLU A 95 12.51 13.52 4.78
N ASN A 96 12.82 14.77 4.45
CA ASN A 96 12.49 15.93 5.28
C ASN A 96 10.97 16.07 5.47
N ILE A 97 10.18 15.80 4.44
CA ILE A 97 8.71 15.81 4.54
C ILE A 97 8.23 14.79 5.59
N ILE A 98 8.72 13.55 5.55
CA ILE A 98 8.31 12.51 6.52
C ILE A 98 8.82 12.85 7.93
N SER A 99 10.08 13.25 8.05
CA SER A 99 10.71 13.60 9.33
C SER A 99 10.02 14.78 10.01
N SER A 100 9.83 15.90 9.30
CA SER A 100 9.14 17.07 9.84
C SER A 100 7.68 16.74 10.18
N THR A 101 6.98 16.00 9.33
CA THR A 101 5.58 15.59 9.57
C THR A 101 5.46 14.74 10.83
N SER A 102 6.33 13.74 10.99
CA SER A 102 6.30 12.88 12.19
C SER A 102 6.66 13.64 13.46
N GLN A 103 7.61 14.58 13.40
CA GLN A 103 7.94 15.46 14.53
C GLN A 103 6.75 16.33 14.96
N THR A 104 5.91 16.82 14.04
CA THR A 104 4.73 17.62 14.42
C THR A 104 3.74 16.87 15.34
N ILE A 105 3.77 15.53 15.31
CA ILE A 105 2.92 14.67 16.12
C ILE A 105 3.72 13.88 17.17
N ASP A 106 4.94 14.31 17.51
CA ASP A 106 5.83 13.69 18.52
C ASP A 106 5.12 13.41 19.85
N HIS A 107 4.35 14.39 20.33
CA HIS A 107 3.57 14.27 21.57
C HIS A 107 2.61 13.07 21.55
N ILE A 108 2.09 12.68 20.38
CA ILE A 108 1.22 11.51 20.25
C ILE A 108 2.06 10.24 20.36
N PHE A 109 3.20 10.16 19.66
CA PHE A 109 4.08 8.98 19.72
C PHE A 109 4.53 8.67 21.16
N LYS A 110 4.91 9.70 21.93
CA LYS A 110 5.37 9.57 23.32
C LYS A 110 4.28 9.12 24.29
N ASN A 111 3.01 9.41 23.99
CA ASN A 111 1.88 9.07 24.85
C ASN A 111 1.29 7.67 24.57
N LEU A 112 1.80 6.94 23.57
CA LEU A 112 1.33 5.60 23.25
C LEU A 112 1.97 4.53 24.15
N PRO A 113 1.27 3.41 24.39
CA PRO A 113 1.86 2.29 25.11
C PRO A 113 2.83 1.52 24.19
N LEU A 114 4.14 1.77 24.34
CA LEU A 114 5.19 1.22 23.46
C LEU A 114 5.77 -0.11 23.97
N ASN A 115 5.86 -0.27 25.29
CA ASN A 115 6.30 -1.48 25.97
C ASN A 115 5.08 -2.19 26.58
N ASN A 116 4.71 -3.36 26.05
CA ASN A 116 3.49 -4.07 26.44
C ASN A 116 3.80 -5.53 26.85
N PRO A 117 4.42 -5.76 28.01
CA PRO A 117 4.78 -7.10 28.50
C PRO A 117 3.58 -8.04 28.60
N ASN A 118 2.45 -7.53 29.07
CA ASN A 118 1.20 -8.28 29.22
C ASN A 118 0.31 -8.27 27.96
N GLY A 119 0.81 -7.71 26.85
CA GLY A 119 0.01 -7.46 25.66
C GLY A 119 -1.04 -6.35 25.84
N LEU A 120 -1.87 -6.17 24.82
CA LEU A 120 -2.99 -5.21 24.77
C LEU A 120 -4.24 -5.94 24.30
N LYS A 121 -5.44 -5.36 24.51
CA LYS A 121 -6.76 -5.97 24.17
C LYS A 121 -6.76 -6.83 22.90
N ARG A 122 -6.24 -6.31 21.78
CA ARG A 122 -6.18 -6.99 20.47
C ARG A 122 -5.02 -7.96 20.30
N ASN A 123 -3.93 -7.78 21.03
CA ASN A 123 -2.74 -8.64 21.00
C ASN A 123 -2.44 -9.14 22.41
N LYS A 124 -2.97 -10.33 22.74
CA LYS A 124 -2.89 -10.92 24.07
C LYS A 124 -1.46 -11.33 24.48
N ASN A 125 -0.52 -11.33 23.55
CA ASN A 125 0.85 -11.72 23.80
C ASN A 125 1.73 -10.49 24.06
N GLY A 126 2.70 -10.65 24.94
CA GLY A 126 3.73 -9.67 25.21
C GLY A 126 4.41 -9.19 23.92
N HIS A 127 4.44 -7.88 23.73
CA HIS A 127 5.05 -7.27 22.55
C HIS A 127 5.61 -5.88 22.85
N ILE A 128 6.52 -5.47 21.97
CA ILE A 128 7.15 -4.17 22.02
C ILE A 128 7.10 -3.51 20.65
N VAL A 129 6.90 -2.19 20.60
CA VAL A 129 6.87 -1.43 19.35
C VAL A 129 8.31 -1.19 18.88
N LEU A 130 8.61 -1.51 17.63
CA LEU A 130 9.93 -1.24 17.00
C LEU A 130 9.98 0.12 16.30
N GLY A 131 8.82 0.71 16.05
CA GLY A 131 8.63 1.95 15.30
C GLY A 131 7.39 1.87 14.43
N TRP A 132 7.30 2.73 13.43
CA TRP A 132 6.10 2.89 12.61
C TRP A 132 6.41 2.87 11.11
N LYS A 133 5.62 2.11 10.36
CA LYS A 133 5.61 2.05 8.89
C LYS A 133 4.85 3.26 8.35
N LEU A 134 5.19 3.70 7.14
CA LEU A 134 4.43 4.73 6.43
C LEU A 134 3.39 4.12 5.49
N GLU A 135 2.17 4.65 5.55
CA GLU A 135 1.02 4.29 4.72
C GLU A 135 0.29 5.56 4.26
N ILE A 136 -0.49 5.48 3.18
CA ILE A 136 -1.40 6.56 2.77
C ILE A 136 -2.82 6.01 2.72
N ALA A 137 -3.76 6.72 3.35
CA ALA A 137 -5.18 6.39 3.29
C ALA A 137 -6.07 7.62 3.24
N THR A 138 -7.34 7.40 2.92
CA THR A 138 -8.37 8.45 2.87
C THR A 138 -9.04 8.72 4.23
N LYS A 139 -8.78 7.89 5.23
CA LYS A 139 -9.31 8.06 6.59
C LYS A 139 -8.20 8.45 7.56
N PRO A 140 -8.40 9.49 8.39
CA PRO A 140 -7.43 9.86 9.41
C PRO A 140 -7.33 8.78 10.49
N ARG A 141 -6.16 8.73 11.15
CA ARG A 141 -5.84 7.85 12.28
C ARG A 141 -5.20 8.67 13.41
N THR A 142 -5.08 8.08 14.60
CA THR A 142 -4.40 8.72 15.76
C THR A 142 -3.00 9.22 15.41
N LEU A 143 -2.21 8.38 14.74
CA LEU A 143 -0.90 8.75 14.21
C LEU A 143 -1.03 9.03 12.71
N SER A 144 -1.61 10.18 12.38
CA SER A 144 -1.68 10.63 10.99
C SER A 144 -1.55 12.13 10.86
N SER A 145 -1.14 12.56 9.67
CA SER A 145 -1.12 13.97 9.28
C SER A 145 -1.63 14.10 7.84
N LYS A 146 -2.29 15.21 7.53
CA LYS A 146 -2.87 15.42 6.21
C LYS A 146 -1.75 15.48 5.15
N LEU A 147 -1.93 14.71 4.07
CA LEU A 147 -1.00 14.72 2.95
C LEU A 147 -1.15 16.02 2.16
N LYS A 148 -0.08 16.81 2.09
CA LYS A 148 -0.05 18.09 1.38
C LYS A 148 0.33 17.91 -0.09
N LEU A 149 -0.57 17.33 -0.87
CA LEU A 149 -0.48 17.24 -2.34
C LEU A 149 -1.72 17.85 -2.98
N SER A 150 -1.58 18.39 -4.20
CA SER A 150 -2.73 18.81 -5.00
C SER A 150 -3.55 17.58 -5.42
N GLU A 151 -4.83 17.79 -5.70
CA GLU A 151 -5.71 16.73 -6.20
C GLU A 151 -5.15 16.05 -7.46
N GLU A 152 -4.62 16.85 -8.39
CA GLU A 152 -3.96 16.36 -9.61
C GLU A 152 -2.79 15.42 -9.28
N LYS A 153 -1.89 15.83 -8.38
CA LYS A 153 -0.78 14.95 -7.96
C LYS A 153 -1.26 13.70 -7.26
N ILE A 154 -2.35 13.77 -6.49
CA ILE A 154 -2.94 12.58 -5.87
C ILE A 154 -3.45 11.63 -6.96
N LYS A 155 -4.22 12.12 -7.94
CA LYS A 155 -4.69 11.33 -9.09
C LYS A 155 -3.50 10.71 -9.83
N ASP A 156 -2.56 11.52 -10.24
CA ASP A 156 -1.45 11.12 -11.09
C ASP A 156 -0.47 10.16 -10.41
N TYR A 157 -0.11 10.44 -9.16
CA TYR A 157 0.96 9.71 -8.48
C TYR A 157 0.42 8.53 -7.68
N ILE A 158 -0.75 8.64 -7.05
CA ILE A 158 -1.28 7.61 -6.14
C ILE A 158 -2.27 6.68 -6.85
N TYR A 159 -3.16 7.23 -7.68
CA TYR A 159 -4.18 6.42 -8.36
C TYR A 159 -3.69 5.88 -9.71
N LYS A 160 -3.16 6.74 -10.59
CA LYS A 160 -2.69 6.34 -11.92
C LYS A 160 -1.31 5.68 -11.88
N GLY A 161 -0.38 6.25 -11.10
CA GLY A 161 1.01 5.78 -11.02
C GLY A 161 1.91 6.31 -12.14
N LEU A 162 1.65 7.51 -12.65
CA LEU A 162 2.46 8.14 -13.72
C LEU A 162 3.94 8.29 -13.34
N ASN A 163 4.20 8.48 -12.05
CA ASN A 163 5.53 8.66 -11.47
C ASN A 163 6.28 7.35 -11.17
N GLN A 164 5.70 6.19 -11.47
CA GLN A 164 6.35 4.91 -11.26
C GLN A 164 7.53 4.72 -12.22
N GLU A 165 8.50 3.90 -11.83
CA GLU A 165 9.57 3.44 -12.71
C GLU A 165 9.04 2.75 -13.99
N GLU A 166 9.80 2.86 -15.07
CA GLU A 166 9.41 2.36 -16.41
C GLU A 166 9.01 0.88 -16.40
N GLU A 167 9.73 0.03 -15.66
CA GLU A 167 9.44 -1.40 -15.55
C GLU A 167 8.04 -1.71 -14.99
N LYS A 168 7.48 -0.79 -14.17
CA LYS A 168 6.09 -0.88 -13.70
C LYS A 168 5.13 -0.27 -14.70
N ARG A 169 5.47 0.90 -15.28
CA ARG A 169 4.61 1.60 -16.25
C ARG A 169 4.37 0.76 -17.50
N ASP A 170 5.41 0.10 -18.01
CA ASP A 170 5.36 -0.71 -19.22
C ASP A 170 5.31 -2.20 -18.87
N SER A 171 4.17 -2.60 -18.32
CA SER A 171 3.96 -3.94 -17.79
C SER A 171 3.79 -5.00 -18.88
N PHE A 172 3.94 -6.26 -18.46
CA PHE A 172 3.66 -7.44 -19.26
C PHE A 172 2.24 -7.93 -19.05
N ILE A 173 1.48 -8.07 -20.13
CA ILE A 173 0.17 -8.73 -20.20
C ILE A 173 0.36 -10.02 -20.98
N ASN A 174 0.05 -11.16 -20.39
CA ASN A 174 0.19 -12.48 -21.04
C ASN A 174 1.57 -12.68 -21.70
N LYS A 175 2.64 -12.21 -21.04
CA LYS A 175 4.06 -12.22 -21.48
C LYS A 175 4.44 -11.21 -22.56
N VAL A 176 3.51 -10.38 -23.04
CA VAL A 176 3.77 -9.30 -24.01
C VAL A 176 3.94 -7.97 -23.27
N LYS A 177 5.02 -7.24 -23.53
CA LYS A 177 5.23 -5.89 -22.95
C LYS A 177 4.30 -4.90 -23.65
N ILE A 178 3.51 -4.16 -22.88
CA ILE A 178 2.63 -3.11 -23.39
C ILE A 178 2.98 -1.80 -22.71
N ILE A 179 3.32 -0.79 -23.51
CA ILE A 179 3.73 0.55 -23.02
C ILE A 179 2.58 1.19 -22.24
N ASN A 180 2.89 1.78 -21.09
CA ASN A 180 1.94 2.44 -20.19
C ASN A 180 0.77 1.57 -19.69
N SER A 181 0.84 0.24 -19.83
CA SER A 181 -0.22 -0.68 -19.37
C SER A 181 -0.33 -0.79 -17.86
N GLY A 182 0.76 -0.48 -17.13
CA GLY A 182 0.79 -0.46 -15.67
C GLY A 182 0.31 0.85 -15.04
N ILE A 183 0.03 1.87 -15.87
CA ILE A 183 -0.55 3.15 -15.45
C ILE A 183 -2.07 3.04 -15.57
N ALA A 184 -2.77 3.15 -14.44
CA ALA A 184 -4.22 3.06 -14.44
C ALA A 184 -4.85 4.34 -15.03
N ASN A 185 -5.93 4.18 -15.79
CA ASN A 185 -6.79 5.28 -16.26
C ASN A 185 -8.22 5.17 -15.71
N TYR A 186 -8.64 3.99 -15.26
CA TYR A 186 -9.92 3.77 -14.59
C TYR A 186 -9.74 3.27 -13.16
N ILE A 187 -10.69 3.63 -12.30
CA ILE A 187 -10.89 3.01 -10.99
C ILE A 187 -12.23 2.27 -10.98
N LEU A 188 -12.22 1.06 -10.44
CA LEU A 188 -13.41 0.26 -10.22
C LEU A 188 -13.59 0.05 -8.71
N ILE A 189 -14.64 0.62 -8.13
CA ILE A 189 -14.98 0.47 -6.71
C ILE A 189 -16.29 -0.31 -6.59
N THR A 190 -16.22 -1.58 -6.19
CA THR A 190 -17.38 -2.49 -6.24
C THR A 190 -17.18 -3.68 -5.30
N GLU A 191 -18.20 -4.52 -5.14
CA GLU A 191 -18.05 -5.86 -4.57
C GLU A 191 -18.06 -6.93 -5.66
N ILE A 192 -17.54 -8.12 -5.34
CA ILE A 192 -17.45 -9.26 -6.28
C ILE A 192 -18.86 -9.66 -6.77
N ASN A 193 -19.85 -9.64 -5.87
CA ASN A 193 -21.22 -10.04 -6.17
C ASN A 193 -21.98 -9.01 -7.03
N ASP A 194 -21.44 -7.80 -7.17
CA ASP A 194 -22.03 -6.73 -7.99
C ASP A 194 -21.61 -6.82 -9.47
N ILE A 195 -20.80 -7.84 -9.82
CA ILE A 195 -20.28 -8.06 -11.17
C ILE A 195 -20.63 -9.48 -11.63
N ASN A 196 -21.47 -9.58 -12.64
CA ASN A 196 -21.87 -10.86 -13.24
C ASN A 196 -21.51 -10.96 -14.72
N LYS A 197 -21.43 -9.83 -15.43
CA LYS A 197 -21.11 -9.74 -16.86
C LYS A 197 -20.16 -8.58 -17.17
N ALA A 198 -19.59 -8.55 -18.37
CA ALA A 198 -18.61 -7.54 -18.78
C ALA A 198 -19.14 -6.11 -18.64
N GLU A 199 -20.40 -5.87 -19.04
CA GLU A 199 -21.02 -4.53 -18.92
C GLU A 199 -21.04 -4.02 -17.46
N ASP A 200 -21.23 -4.90 -16.47
CA ASP A 200 -21.23 -4.49 -15.05
C ASP A 200 -19.91 -3.87 -14.61
N VAL A 201 -18.80 -4.28 -15.23
CA VAL A 201 -17.46 -3.71 -15.01
C VAL A 201 -17.34 -2.39 -15.74
N LEU A 202 -17.69 -2.35 -17.02
CA LEU A 202 -17.52 -1.17 -17.87
C LEU A 202 -18.39 0.01 -17.43
N ASP A 203 -19.63 -0.25 -16.99
CA ASP A 203 -20.54 0.77 -16.47
C ASP A 203 -20.10 1.34 -15.11
N LYS A 204 -19.39 0.54 -14.30
CA LYS A 204 -18.91 0.94 -12.97
C LYS A 204 -17.47 1.49 -12.99
N ALA A 205 -16.74 1.33 -14.09
CA ALA A 205 -15.40 1.86 -14.24
C ALA A 205 -15.46 3.38 -14.44
N ILE A 206 -14.81 4.13 -13.55
CA ILE A 206 -14.79 5.60 -13.57
C ILE A 206 -13.41 6.05 -14.02
N LEU A 207 -13.33 6.98 -14.98
CA LEU A 207 -12.06 7.61 -15.33
C LEU A 207 -11.45 8.25 -14.07
N ILE A 208 -10.18 7.98 -13.81
CA ILE A 208 -9.51 8.52 -12.60
C ILE A 208 -9.50 10.05 -12.63
N ASP A 209 -9.47 10.66 -13.81
CA ASP A 209 -9.56 12.12 -13.98
C ASP A 209 -10.89 12.69 -13.50
N ASP A 210 -11.98 11.95 -13.68
CA ASP A 210 -13.33 12.32 -13.24
C ASP A 210 -13.64 11.84 -11.81
N TYR A 211 -12.77 11.01 -11.24
CA TYR A 211 -12.96 10.48 -9.89
C TYR A 211 -12.78 11.56 -8.83
N LYS A 212 -13.78 11.72 -7.96
CA LYS A 212 -13.73 12.67 -6.85
C LYS A 212 -12.77 12.18 -5.76
N ILE A 213 -11.76 12.99 -5.47
CA ILE A 213 -10.71 12.66 -4.51
C ILE A 213 -11.11 13.11 -3.11
N GLU A 214 -11.11 12.17 -2.18
CA GLU A 214 -11.23 12.44 -0.74
C GLU A 214 -9.89 12.89 -0.15
N PRO A 215 -9.84 13.55 1.01
CA PRO A 215 -8.58 13.91 1.66
C PRO A 215 -7.69 12.70 1.96
N HIS A 216 -6.38 12.81 1.69
CA HIS A 216 -5.39 11.77 2.01
C HIS A 216 -4.56 12.15 3.23
N TYR A 217 -4.09 11.12 3.94
CA TYR A 217 -3.28 11.26 5.14
C TYR A 217 -2.04 10.37 5.06
N LEU A 218 -0.90 10.89 5.51
CA LEU A 218 0.24 10.07 5.90
C LEU A 218 -0.09 9.41 7.24
N ILE A 219 -0.01 8.08 7.29
CA ILE A 219 -0.35 7.28 8.46
C ILE A 219 0.90 6.53 8.93
N PHE A 220 1.11 6.55 10.24
CA PHE A 220 2.20 5.85 10.90
C PHE A 220 1.65 4.63 11.64
N THR A 221 1.73 3.48 11.00
CA THR A 221 1.19 2.22 11.52
C THR A 221 2.28 1.44 12.26
N ALA A 222 2.03 1.06 13.51
CA ALA A 222 3.02 0.39 14.36
C ALA A 222 3.57 -0.90 13.71
N ASN A 223 4.87 -1.13 13.89
CA ASN A 223 5.54 -2.39 13.67
C ASN A 223 5.92 -2.96 15.04
N THR A 224 5.42 -4.14 15.38
CA THR A 224 5.60 -4.72 16.72
C THR A 224 6.43 -5.99 16.67
N TYR A 225 7.23 -6.21 17.71
CA TYR A 225 7.93 -7.45 17.99
C TYR A 225 7.18 -8.22 19.08
N ASN A 226 6.59 -9.35 18.70
CA ASN A 226 6.04 -10.32 19.63
C ASN A 226 7.18 -11.18 20.18
N ILE A 227 7.47 -11.03 21.47
CA ILE A 227 8.65 -11.62 22.11
C ILE A 227 8.49 -13.14 22.22
N GLN A 228 7.35 -13.62 22.73
CA GLN A 228 7.08 -15.05 22.92
C GLN A 228 7.16 -15.84 21.60
N LYS A 229 6.61 -15.27 20.52
CA LYS A 229 6.60 -15.92 19.20
C LYS A 229 7.85 -15.64 18.37
N ASN A 230 8.79 -14.85 18.91
CA ASN A 230 9.95 -14.35 18.19
C ASN A 230 9.60 -13.79 16.80
N LYS A 231 8.54 -12.98 16.70
CA LYS A 231 7.94 -12.60 15.41
C LYS A 231 7.68 -11.11 15.30
N THR A 232 8.02 -10.55 14.14
CA THR A 232 7.68 -9.18 13.74
C THR A 232 6.74 -9.17 12.52
N ASP A 233 6.27 -7.99 12.11
CA ASP A 233 5.52 -7.76 10.86
C ASP A 233 6.38 -7.93 9.56
N GLY A 234 7.56 -8.55 9.70
CA GLY A 234 8.60 -8.69 8.69
C GLY A 234 9.69 -7.61 8.79
N ASN A 235 10.72 -7.74 7.94
CA ASN A 235 11.74 -6.71 7.77
C ASN A 235 11.15 -5.54 6.97
N ARG A 236 10.73 -4.48 7.67
CA ARG A 236 10.04 -3.34 7.09
C ARG A 236 10.90 -2.08 7.24
N PRO A 237 10.93 -1.20 6.23
CA PRO A 237 11.35 0.17 6.43
C PRO A 237 10.35 0.87 7.36
N LEU A 238 10.88 1.65 8.30
CA LEU A 238 10.14 2.42 9.30
C LEU A 238 10.33 3.90 9.00
N ALA A 239 9.25 4.68 9.00
CA ALA A 239 9.32 6.13 8.89
C ALA A 239 9.75 6.79 10.20
N VAL A 240 9.46 6.14 11.33
CA VAL A 240 9.92 6.55 12.66
C VAL A 240 10.40 5.28 13.34
N ARG A 241 11.64 5.26 13.84
CA ARG A 241 12.22 4.10 14.51
C ARG A 241 12.31 4.34 16.02
N ILE A 242 12.28 3.26 16.80
CA ILE A 242 12.54 3.32 18.23
C ILE A 242 13.82 2.54 18.49
N GLU A 243 14.86 3.26 18.91
CA GLU A 243 16.06 2.66 19.46
C GLU A 243 15.79 2.42 20.94
N TRP A 244 15.69 1.15 21.34
CA TRP A 244 15.45 0.80 22.74
C TRP A 244 16.77 0.73 23.48
N GLU A 245 16.78 1.28 24.68
CA GLU A 245 17.92 1.30 25.58
C GLU A 245 17.49 0.74 26.94
N LEU A 246 18.41 0.07 27.65
CA LEU A 246 18.17 -0.38 29.01
C LEU A 246 18.76 0.64 29.99
N VAL A 247 17.90 1.25 30.81
CA VAL A 247 18.31 2.21 31.85
C VAL A 247 17.71 1.75 33.17
N ASN A 248 18.55 1.50 34.19
CA ASN A 248 18.11 1.07 35.52
C ASN A 248 17.16 -0.15 35.50
N ASN A 249 17.46 -1.16 34.67
CA ASN A 249 16.63 -2.35 34.45
C ASN A 249 15.25 -2.08 33.81
N GLU A 250 15.04 -0.92 33.22
CA GLU A 250 13.83 -0.59 32.47
C GLU A 250 14.14 -0.26 31.01
N LEU A 251 13.27 -0.70 30.10
CA LEU A 251 13.41 -0.39 28.68
C LEU A 251 12.89 1.02 28.40
N TYR A 252 13.79 1.87 27.90
CA TYR A 252 13.50 3.25 27.53
C TYR A 252 13.40 3.41 26.00
N PRO A 253 12.32 4.02 25.47
CA PRO A 253 12.18 4.23 24.03
C PRO A 253 12.85 5.54 23.57
N ASN A 254 13.92 5.43 22.78
CA ASN A 254 14.54 6.57 22.10
C ASN A 254 13.94 6.72 20.69
N ILE A 255 12.93 7.58 20.55
CA ILE A 255 12.22 7.78 19.28
C ILE A 255 13.05 8.64 18.34
N LYS A 256 13.36 8.11 17.15
CA LYS A 256 14.15 8.78 16.12
C LYS A 256 13.31 9.08 14.88
N TYR A 257 13.43 10.32 14.42
CA TYR A 257 12.70 10.87 13.27
C TYR A 257 13.57 11.06 12.03
N ASP A 258 14.88 10.86 12.15
CA ASP A 258 15.85 10.94 11.05
C ASP A 258 15.87 9.66 10.20
N SER A 259 16.43 9.77 9.00
CA SER A 259 16.64 8.64 8.09
C SER A 259 15.39 7.77 7.86
N PRO A 260 14.20 8.35 7.56
CA PRO A 260 12.97 7.59 7.40
C PRO A 260 13.09 6.60 6.25
N LEU A 261 12.58 5.39 6.43
CA LEU A 261 12.48 4.33 5.42
C LEU A 261 13.81 3.79 4.83
N THR A 262 14.96 4.27 5.32
CA THR A 262 16.30 3.86 4.87
C THR A 262 16.89 2.74 5.75
N GLU A 263 18.15 2.35 5.52
CA GLU A 263 18.79 1.21 6.20
C GLU A 263 18.79 1.31 7.74
N PRO A 264 19.16 2.46 8.37
CA PRO A 264 19.11 2.58 9.82
C PRO A 264 17.72 2.30 10.38
N SER A 265 16.68 2.72 9.66
CA SER A 265 15.28 2.61 10.04
C SER A 265 14.63 1.32 9.52
N LYS A 266 15.30 0.17 9.67
CA LYS A 266 14.69 -1.15 9.43
C LYS A 266 14.28 -1.84 10.72
N SER A 267 13.10 -2.45 10.72
CA SER A 267 12.61 -3.21 11.88
C SER A 267 13.54 -4.35 12.29
N LYS A 268 14.30 -4.95 11.36
CA LYS A 268 15.33 -5.95 11.69
C LYS A 268 16.40 -5.38 12.62
N ASN A 269 16.83 -4.15 12.39
CA ASN A 269 17.88 -3.52 13.21
C ASN A 269 17.35 -3.21 14.60
N MET A 270 16.11 -2.68 14.69
CA MET A 270 15.47 -2.40 15.99
C MET A 270 15.19 -3.67 16.78
N LYS A 271 14.80 -4.76 16.11
CA LYS A 271 14.67 -6.08 16.74
C LYS A 271 16.02 -6.56 17.28
N LYS A 272 17.10 -6.40 16.51
CA LYS A 272 18.44 -6.83 16.92
C LYS A 272 18.89 -6.14 18.21
N LEU A 273 18.70 -4.82 18.32
CA LEU A 273 18.99 -4.07 19.55
C LEU A 273 18.32 -4.68 20.78
N LEU A 274 17.03 -5.02 20.66
CA LEU A 274 16.28 -5.67 21.74
C LEU A 274 16.75 -7.10 22.01
N ASP A 275 17.01 -7.88 20.98
CA ASP A 275 17.53 -9.24 21.14
C ASP A 275 18.88 -9.25 21.88
N ASP A 276 19.75 -8.28 21.59
CA ASP A 276 21.04 -8.09 22.26
C ASP A 276 20.82 -7.74 23.75
N ILE A 277 19.92 -6.80 24.07
CA ILE A 277 19.53 -6.47 25.45
C ILE A 277 18.99 -7.72 26.18
N PHE A 278 18.09 -8.47 25.57
CA PHE A 278 17.50 -9.65 26.19
C PHE A 278 18.49 -10.80 26.39
N LYS A 279 19.55 -10.85 25.59
CA LYS A 279 20.62 -11.83 25.75
C LYS A 279 21.48 -11.50 26.96
N GLU A 280 21.78 -10.22 27.18
CA GLU A 280 22.57 -9.73 28.32
C GLU A 280 21.74 -9.66 29.61
N HIS A 281 20.42 -9.43 29.49
CA HIS A 281 19.48 -9.28 30.60
C HIS A 281 18.23 -10.17 30.42
N PRO A 282 18.35 -11.50 30.63
CA PRO A 282 17.24 -12.44 30.42
C PRO A 282 16.00 -12.14 31.28
N ASN A 283 16.20 -11.61 32.49
CA ASN A 283 15.14 -11.21 33.40
C ASN A 283 14.19 -10.14 32.80
N ILE A 284 14.68 -9.30 31.89
CA ILE A 284 13.83 -8.33 31.19
C ILE A 284 12.94 -9.03 30.18
N LYS A 285 13.46 -10.06 29.50
CA LYS A 285 12.70 -10.85 28.53
C LYS A 285 11.59 -11.68 29.20
N GLU A 286 11.84 -12.17 30.41
CA GLU A 286 10.88 -12.93 31.23
C GLU A 286 9.64 -12.10 31.59
N GLN A 287 9.70 -10.77 31.54
CA GLN A 287 8.51 -9.94 31.74
C GLN A 287 7.44 -10.13 30.65
N TYR A 288 7.81 -10.70 29.49
CA TYR A 288 6.91 -10.90 28.35
C TYR A 288 6.36 -12.34 28.26
N THR A 289 6.66 -13.22 29.23
CA THR A 289 6.15 -14.61 29.25
C THR A 289 4.80 -14.73 29.93
#